data_AF-A0A7C2UI88-F1
#
_entry.id   AF-A0A7C2UI88-F1
#
_cell.length_a   1.000
_cell.length_b   1.000
_cell.length_c   1.000
_cell.angle_alpha   90.00
_cell.angle_beta   90.00
_cell.angle_gamma   90.00
#
_symmetry.space_group_name_H-M   'P 1'
#
loop_
_entity.id
_entity.type
_entity.pdbx_description
1 polymer ?
#
loop_
_entity_poly.entity_id
_entity_poly.type
_entity_poly.pdbx_seq_one_letter_code
_entity_poly.pdbx_strand_id
1 'polypeptide(L)'
;MLPKGLWQQHEPRAVVPLFGDAENFVDFAVQPSFAARPRNFIEPLYHLYQKKKRFGSAARDYANLVLRRPIAFRAIMVTRDGRYLAQWPLAQGLRVGDFFSVNVNELMAKSGVEPCDALLVLVASRGRTDLWNSSPGSANVRYVGQHYVAGYRTGLFVRTLNPAQGSRHFGFTGLNPQIRLGGREVPGVLLINHSSDPEYDRTVSPVSRLHRNRNEFLEAPFGSIPPHGALERSVADLFPGAAEFLAPTGGHGYLVTRNKGASLASLHLIRSRDGRSMALDHSRPAHTNVVAYF
;
A
#
# COMPACT_ATOMS: atom_id res chain seq x y z
N MET A 1 -4.80 -15.61 -10.10
CA MET A 1 -6.09 -14.89 -9.98
C MET A 1 -6.64 -15.19 -8.59
N LEU A 2 -7.07 -14.18 -7.85
CA LEU A 2 -7.55 -14.38 -6.48
C LEU A 2 -8.97 -14.98 -6.47
N PRO A 3 -9.34 -15.76 -5.44
CA PRO A 3 -10.70 -16.29 -5.29
C PRO A 3 -11.77 -15.19 -5.39
N LYS A 4 -12.89 -15.50 -6.05
CA LYS A 4 -14.04 -14.59 -6.10
C LYS A 4 -14.61 -14.39 -4.70
N GLY A 5 -15.02 -13.16 -4.38
CA GLY A 5 -15.71 -12.85 -3.14
C GLY A 5 -14.83 -12.66 -1.90
N LEU A 6 -13.49 -12.65 -2.03
CA LEU A 6 -12.59 -12.29 -0.93
C LEU A 6 -12.90 -10.93 -0.31
N TRP A 7 -13.44 -10.01 -1.12
CA TRP A 7 -13.98 -8.73 -0.68
C TRP A 7 -15.10 -8.23 -1.57
N GLN A 8 -15.84 -7.29 -1.03
CA GLN A 8 -16.90 -6.58 -1.71
C GLN A 8 -16.38 -5.29 -2.34
N GLN A 9 -17.05 -4.84 -3.40
CA GLN A 9 -16.71 -3.60 -4.12
C GLN A 9 -16.84 -2.32 -3.27
N HIS A 10 -17.33 -2.39 -2.03
CA HIS A 10 -17.46 -1.22 -1.16
C HIS A 10 -16.50 -1.25 0.02
N GLU A 11 -15.82 -2.38 0.23
CA GLU A 11 -14.90 -2.53 1.35
C GLU A 11 -13.56 -1.88 1.01
N PRO A 12 -13.13 -0.86 1.78
CA PRO A 12 -11.83 -0.28 1.59
C PRO A 12 -10.75 -1.25 2.07
N ARG A 13 -9.61 -1.23 1.38
CA ARG A 13 -8.51 -2.15 1.67
C ARG A 13 -7.19 -1.41 1.66
N ALA A 14 -6.21 -2.03 2.30
CA ALA A 14 -4.83 -1.61 2.37
C ALA A 14 -3.94 -2.79 2.03
N VAL A 15 -2.80 -2.54 1.40
CA VAL A 15 -1.81 -3.59 1.13
C VAL A 15 -0.51 -3.20 1.81
N VAL A 16 0.04 -4.12 2.59
CA VAL A 16 1.32 -3.96 3.29
C VAL A 16 2.19 -5.17 2.98
N PRO A 17 3.50 -5.00 2.80
CA PRO A 17 4.40 -6.13 2.64
C PRO A 17 4.58 -6.88 3.94
N LEU A 18 4.91 -8.15 3.82
CA LEU A 18 5.42 -8.99 4.88
C LEU A 18 6.83 -9.44 4.48
N PHE A 19 7.73 -9.49 5.44
CA PHE A 19 9.09 -9.98 5.26
C PHE A 19 9.25 -11.28 6.03
N GLY A 20 9.69 -12.34 5.34
CA GLY A 20 9.79 -13.68 5.91
C GLY A 20 10.87 -13.82 6.99
N ASP A 21 11.84 -12.92 6.99
CA ASP A 21 12.95 -12.83 7.95
C ASP A 21 12.65 -11.96 9.18
N ALA A 22 11.44 -11.41 9.30
CA ALA A 22 11.02 -10.56 10.40
C ALA A 22 9.71 -11.02 11.05
N GLU A 23 9.49 -10.62 12.30
CA GLU A 23 8.16 -10.60 12.88
C GLU A 23 7.39 -9.40 12.35
N ASN A 24 6.19 -9.64 11.85
CA ASN A 24 5.34 -8.65 11.19
C ASN A 24 4.15 -8.31 12.09
N PHE A 25 4.07 -7.06 12.52
CA PHE A 25 2.97 -6.56 13.35
C PHE A 25 2.11 -5.58 12.57
N VAL A 26 0.79 -5.67 12.77
CA VAL A 26 -0.18 -4.71 12.25
C VAL A 26 -1.03 -4.18 13.39
N ASP A 27 -1.03 -2.86 13.51
CA ASP A 27 -1.77 -2.14 14.54
C ASP A 27 -2.75 -1.15 13.90
N PHE A 28 -3.91 -0.99 14.51
CA PHE A 28 -4.90 -0.01 14.08
C PHE A 28 -5.64 0.56 15.28
N ALA A 29 -5.89 1.87 15.26
CA ALA A 29 -6.72 2.55 16.23
C ALA A 29 -7.85 3.31 15.52
N VAL A 30 -9.07 3.18 16.02
CA VAL A 30 -10.24 3.87 15.47
C VAL A 30 -10.23 5.32 15.93
N GLN A 31 -9.79 6.21 15.04
CA GLN A 31 -9.64 7.63 15.32
C GLN A 31 -11.00 8.35 15.48
N PRO A 32 -11.05 9.52 16.15
CA PRO A 32 -12.25 10.35 16.24
C PRO A 32 -12.86 10.76 14.89
N SER A 33 -12.10 10.71 13.79
CA SER A 33 -12.59 10.94 12.43
C SER A 33 -13.61 9.90 11.94
N PHE A 34 -13.73 8.75 12.62
CA PHE A 34 -14.74 7.73 12.38
C PHE A 34 -16.08 8.02 13.07
N ALA A 35 -16.14 9.01 13.97
CA ALA A 35 -17.41 9.44 14.56
C ALA A 35 -18.24 10.17 13.50
N ALA A 36 -19.54 9.85 13.43
CA ALA A 36 -20.47 10.60 12.60
C ALA A 36 -20.62 12.03 13.14
N ARG A 37 -20.43 13.04 12.29
CA ARG A 37 -20.72 14.45 12.60
C ARG A 37 -21.95 14.89 11.81
N PRO A 38 -22.68 15.93 12.24
CA PRO A 38 -23.88 16.40 11.54
C PRO A 38 -23.67 16.62 10.04
N ARG A 39 -22.54 17.23 9.64
CA ARG A 39 -22.18 17.44 8.23
C ARG A 39 -22.10 16.15 7.39
N ASN A 40 -21.74 15.02 8.01
CA ASN A 40 -21.61 13.75 7.29
C ASN A 40 -22.96 13.20 6.82
N PHE A 41 -24.09 13.66 7.38
CA PHE A 41 -25.41 13.27 6.91
C PHE A 41 -25.81 13.94 5.58
N ILE A 42 -25.13 15.01 5.18
CA ILE A 42 -25.37 15.71 3.90
C ILE A 42 -24.46 15.15 2.80
N GLU A 43 -23.28 14.64 3.17
CA GLU A 43 -22.24 14.17 2.23
C GLU A 43 -22.70 13.08 1.25
N PRO A 44 -23.46 12.03 1.62
CA PRO A 44 -23.88 11.02 0.66
C PRO A 44 -24.80 11.59 -0.42
N LEU A 45 -25.71 12.49 -0.06
CA LEU A 45 -26.60 13.18 -1.00
C LEU A 45 -25.82 14.13 -1.90
N TYR A 46 -24.91 14.93 -1.32
CA TYR A 46 -24.01 15.78 -2.09
C TYR A 46 -23.19 14.97 -3.10
N HIS A 47 -22.63 13.83 -2.71
CA HIS A 47 -21.88 12.95 -3.60
C HIS A 47 -22.76 12.25 -4.67
N LEU A 48 -24.02 11.96 -4.36
CA LEU A 48 -24.99 11.45 -5.33
C LEU A 48 -25.24 12.49 -6.43
N TYR A 49 -25.54 13.74 -6.07
CA TYR A 49 -25.84 14.80 -7.04
C TYR A 49 -24.61 15.37 -7.75
N GLN A 50 -23.59 15.79 -7.00
CA GLN A 50 -22.44 16.52 -7.55
C GLN A 50 -21.36 15.58 -8.10
N LYS A 51 -21.19 14.40 -7.51
CA LYS A 51 -20.15 13.44 -7.92
C LYS A 51 -20.71 12.19 -8.60
N LYS A 52 -21.99 12.20 -9.01
CA LYS A 52 -22.70 11.12 -9.71
C LYS A 52 -22.50 9.75 -9.06
N LYS A 53 -22.39 9.70 -7.72
CA LYS A 53 -22.25 8.45 -6.98
C LYS A 53 -23.49 7.59 -7.22
N ARG A 54 -23.34 6.27 -7.37
CA ARG A 54 -24.50 5.36 -7.54
C ARG A 54 -25.43 5.43 -6.31
N PHE A 55 -26.75 5.43 -6.55
CA PHE A 55 -27.77 5.50 -5.50
C PHE A 55 -27.59 4.43 -4.42
N GLY A 56 -27.38 3.17 -4.80
CA GLY A 56 -27.15 2.09 -3.84
C GLY A 56 -25.93 2.29 -2.94
N SER A 57 -24.89 2.97 -3.44
CA SER A 57 -23.73 3.33 -2.63
C SER A 57 -24.03 4.49 -1.68
N ALA A 58 -24.89 5.44 -2.05
CA ALA A 58 -25.33 6.51 -1.15
C ALA A 58 -26.25 5.97 -0.04
N ALA A 59 -27.18 5.08 -0.39
CA ALA A 59 -28.05 4.40 0.58
C ALA A 59 -27.25 3.60 1.62
N ARG A 60 -26.19 2.90 1.20
CA ARG A 60 -25.28 2.18 2.10
C ARG A 60 -24.55 3.12 3.07
N ASP A 61 -24.05 4.25 2.57
CA ASP A 61 -23.40 5.26 3.42
C ASP A 61 -24.38 5.77 4.50
N TYR A 62 -25.62 6.08 4.11
CA TYR A 62 -26.67 6.48 5.04
C TYR A 62 -26.97 5.40 6.09
N ALA A 63 -27.10 4.14 5.68
CA ALA A 63 -27.30 3.04 6.60
C ALA A 63 -26.14 2.92 7.60
N ASN A 64 -24.89 3.05 7.15
CA ASN A 64 -23.72 3.03 8.03
C ASN A 64 -23.71 4.21 9.03
N LEU A 65 -24.14 5.41 8.60
CA LEU A 65 -24.26 6.61 9.45
C LEU A 65 -25.34 6.43 10.53
N VAL A 66 -26.55 6.07 10.12
CA VAL A 66 -27.71 5.95 11.01
C VAL A 66 -27.49 4.83 12.03
N LEU A 67 -27.00 3.67 11.57
CA LEU A 67 -26.75 2.51 12.43
C LEU A 67 -25.45 2.63 13.23
N ARG A 68 -24.65 3.70 13.00
CA ARG A 68 -23.31 3.88 13.59
C ARG A 68 -22.49 2.60 13.55
N ARG A 69 -22.51 1.94 12.38
CA ARG A 69 -22.03 0.56 12.24
C ARG A 69 -20.59 0.45 12.78
N PRO A 70 -20.26 -0.52 13.65
CA PRO A 70 -18.88 -0.73 14.08
C PRO A 70 -18.00 -1.18 12.91
N ILE A 71 -16.69 -0.94 13.00
CA ILE A 71 -15.73 -1.39 12.01
C ILE A 71 -15.22 -2.79 12.36
N ALA A 72 -15.00 -3.61 11.34
CA ALA A 72 -14.39 -4.91 11.45
C ALA A 72 -13.28 -5.03 10.42
N PHE A 73 -12.23 -5.77 10.75
CA PHE A 73 -11.08 -6.00 9.91
C PHE A 73 -10.87 -7.49 9.69
N ARG A 74 -10.49 -7.82 8.46
CA ARG A 74 -9.91 -9.12 8.12
C ARG A 74 -8.63 -8.92 7.33
N ALA A 75 -7.74 -9.89 7.42
CA ALA A 75 -6.53 -9.97 6.63
C ALA A 75 -6.68 -11.05 5.57
N ILE A 76 -6.15 -10.78 4.39
CA ILE A 76 -5.92 -11.76 3.34
C ILE A 76 -4.43 -11.73 3.04
N MET A 77 -3.79 -12.90 3.06
CA MET A 77 -2.39 -13.05 2.69
C MET A 77 -2.30 -13.55 1.26
N VAL A 78 -1.44 -12.88 0.47
CA VAL A 78 -1.10 -13.27 -0.89
C VAL A 78 0.41 -13.30 -1.05
N THR A 79 0.92 -14.23 -1.85
CA THR A 79 2.33 -14.26 -2.21
C THR A 79 2.72 -13.02 -3.04
N ARG A 80 4.02 -12.76 -3.17
CA ARG A 80 4.55 -11.67 -4.04
C ARG A 80 4.15 -11.82 -5.51
N ASP A 81 3.88 -13.03 -5.98
CA ASP A 81 3.35 -13.29 -7.33
C ASP A 81 1.80 -13.27 -7.42
N GLY A 82 1.09 -12.89 -6.36
CA GLY A 82 -0.35 -12.65 -6.38
C GLY A 82 -1.22 -13.92 -6.22
N ARG A 83 -0.66 -15.01 -5.67
CA ARG A 83 -1.42 -16.22 -5.29
C ARG A 83 -1.96 -16.08 -3.87
N TYR A 84 -3.19 -16.53 -3.66
CA TYR A 84 -3.82 -16.57 -2.34
C TYR A 84 -3.13 -17.59 -1.43
N LEU A 85 -2.90 -17.22 -0.17
CA LEU A 85 -2.36 -18.12 0.86
C LEU A 85 -3.36 -18.40 1.98
N ALA A 86 -3.88 -17.34 2.62
CA ALA A 86 -4.72 -17.48 3.80
C ALA A 86 -5.60 -16.24 4.04
N GLN A 87 -6.58 -16.38 4.93
CA GLN A 87 -7.44 -15.28 5.38
C GLN A 87 -7.78 -15.44 6.85
N TRP A 88 -7.82 -14.31 7.58
CA TRP A 88 -8.14 -14.29 9.01
C TRP A 88 -9.08 -13.15 9.38
N PRO A 89 -10.07 -13.38 10.27
CA PRO A 89 -10.68 -12.27 11.00
C PRO A 89 -9.62 -11.68 11.95
N LEU A 90 -9.49 -10.34 11.96
CA LEU A 90 -8.54 -9.67 12.86
C LEU A 90 -9.26 -9.07 14.07
N ALA A 91 -10.32 -8.31 13.82
CA ALA A 91 -11.08 -7.63 14.85
C ALA A 91 -12.50 -7.36 14.37
N GLN A 92 -13.45 -7.34 15.29
CA GLN A 92 -14.85 -7.04 15.02
C GLN A 92 -15.40 -6.08 16.07
N GLY A 93 -16.48 -5.37 15.73
CA GLY A 93 -17.18 -4.55 16.70
C GLY A 93 -16.47 -3.26 17.13
N LEU A 94 -15.37 -2.87 16.48
CA LEU A 94 -14.55 -1.73 16.87
C LEU A 94 -15.30 -0.40 16.70
N ARG A 95 -15.16 0.47 17.68
CA ARG A 95 -15.71 1.82 17.78
C ARG A 95 -14.60 2.82 18.02
N VAL A 96 -14.94 4.10 17.94
CA VAL A 96 -14.00 5.20 18.19
C VAL A 96 -13.37 5.04 19.57
N GLY A 97 -12.04 5.07 19.63
CA GLY A 97 -11.25 4.81 20.83
C GLY A 97 -10.72 3.38 20.93
N ASP A 98 -11.34 2.42 20.24
CA ASP A 98 -10.86 1.04 20.24
C ASP A 98 -9.64 0.86 19.32
N PHE A 99 -8.89 -0.22 19.54
CA PHE A 99 -7.74 -0.59 18.74
C PHE A 99 -7.60 -2.11 18.62
N PHE A 100 -6.77 -2.55 17.68
CA PHE A 100 -6.23 -3.91 17.67
C PHE A 100 -4.73 -3.87 17.36
N SER A 101 -4.03 -4.89 17.82
CA SER A 101 -2.64 -5.19 17.50
C SER A 101 -2.53 -6.68 17.23
N VAL A 102 -1.92 -7.05 16.11
CA VAL A 102 -1.81 -8.44 15.68
C VAL A 102 -0.38 -8.73 15.24
N ASN A 103 0.18 -9.81 15.77
CA ASN A 103 1.36 -10.46 15.22
C ASN A 103 0.92 -11.39 14.07
N VAL A 104 1.29 -11.03 12.83
CA VAL A 104 0.90 -11.78 11.63
C VAL A 104 1.61 -13.13 11.60
N ASN A 105 2.85 -13.24 12.12
CA ASN A 105 3.58 -14.49 12.15
C ASN A 105 2.88 -15.53 13.04
N GLU A 106 2.25 -15.12 14.13
CA GLU A 106 1.40 -16.00 14.96
C GLU A 106 0.16 -16.49 14.19
N LEU A 107 -0.44 -15.66 13.36
CA LEU A 107 -1.57 -16.07 12.50
C LEU A 107 -1.12 -17.10 11.45
N MET A 108 0.06 -16.90 10.86
CA MET A 108 0.67 -17.85 9.93
C MET A 108 0.89 -19.20 10.61
N ALA A 109 1.56 -19.21 11.77
CA ALA A 109 1.84 -20.42 12.53
C ALA A 109 0.57 -21.20 12.90
N LYS A 110 -0.46 -20.50 13.42
CA LYS A 110 -1.76 -21.12 13.76
C LYS A 110 -2.49 -21.73 12.56
N SER A 111 -2.13 -21.31 11.35
CA SER A 111 -2.77 -21.76 10.10
C SER A 111 -1.87 -22.70 9.28
N GLY A 112 -0.73 -23.12 9.82
CA GLY A 112 0.23 -23.95 9.10
C GLY A 112 0.87 -23.26 7.88
N VAL A 113 0.94 -21.93 7.89
CA VAL A 113 1.63 -21.15 6.85
C VAL A 113 3.04 -20.84 7.35
N GLU A 114 4.05 -21.20 6.56
CA GLU A 114 5.43 -20.86 6.88
C GLU A 114 5.70 -19.35 6.67
N PRO A 115 6.55 -18.73 7.52
CA PRO A 115 7.00 -17.36 7.30
C PRO A 115 7.59 -17.17 5.91
N CYS A 116 7.10 -16.18 5.17
CA CYS A 116 7.57 -15.90 3.82
C CYS A 116 7.33 -14.44 3.42
N ASP A 117 8.07 -13.99 2.41
CA ASP A 117 7.80 -12.71 1.77
C ASP A 117 6.45 -12.75 1.06
N ALA A 118 5.57 -11.84 1.48
CA ALA A 118 4.19 -11.82 1.02
C ALA A 118 3.62 -10.41 1.07
N LEU A 119 2.33 -10.30 0.75
CA LEU A 119 1.54 -9.12 0.95
C LEU A 119 0.36 -9.46 1.86
N LEU A 120 0.12 -8.61 2.84
CA LEU A 120 -1.09 -8.64 3.65
C LEU A 120 -2.05 -7.57 3.12
N VAL A 121 -3.21 -8.02 2.67
CA VAL A 121 -4.34 -7.17 2.30
C VAL A 121 -5.25 -7.04 3.52
N LEU A 122 -5.26 -5.86 4.16
CA LEU A 122 -6.19 -5.54 5.22
C LEU A 122 -7.50 -5.06 4.59
N VAL A 123 -8.60 -5.73 4.88
CA VAL A 123 -9.93 -5.36 4.38
C VAL A 123 -10.80 -4.92 5.55
N ALA A 124 -11.32 -3.71 5.48
CA ALA A 124 -12.28 -3.21 6.46
C ALA A 124 -13.71 -3.34 5.96
N SER A 125 -14.64 -3.62 6.86
CA SER A 125 -16.08 -3.70 6.55
C SER A 125 -16.68 -2.36 6.09
N ARG A 126 -16.01 -1.25 6.40
CA ARG A 126 -16.33 0.11 5.95
C ARG A 126 -15.12 1.03 6.16
N GLY A 127 -15.16 2.20 5.54
CA GLY A 127 -14.16 3.24 5.72
C GLY A 127 -14.50 4.28 6.78
N ARG A 128 -13.67 5.32 6.83
CA ARG A 128 -13.91 6.56 7.58
C ARG A 128 -15.21 7.22 7.15
N THR A 129 -15.80 7.98 8.07
CA THR A 129 -17.11 8.63 7.86
C THR A 129 -17.10 9.67 6.74
N ASP A 130 -15.95 10.29 6.45
CA ASP A 130 -15.78 11.21 5.32
C ASP A 130 -15.34 10.52 4.02
N LEU A 131 -14.97 9.23 4.10
CA LEU A 131 -14.31 8.46 3.04
C LEU A 131 -14.80 6.99 3.06
N TRP A 132 -16.13 6.79 3.09
CA TRP A 132 -16.80 5.51 3.42
C TRP A 132 -16.33 4.30 2.62
N ASN A 133 -16.17 4.45 1.31
CA ASN A 133 -15.75 3.35 0.44
C ASN A 133 -14.26 3.47 0.10
N SER A 134 -13.61 4.51 0.61
CA SER A 134 -12.33 5.02 0.13
C SER A 134 -11.30 5.23 1.20
N SER A 135 -11.48 4.84 2.47
CA SER A 135 -10.36 4.80 3.41
C SER A 135 -10.63 3.95 4.65
N PRO A 136 -9.87 2.86 4.94
CA PRO A 136 -9.98 2.15 6.19
C PRO A 136 -9.32 2.90 7.37
N GLY A 137 -8.68 4.05 7.16
CA GLY A 137 -7.98 4.81 8.22
C GLY A 137 -6.46 4.85 8.05
N SER A 138 -5.70 4.80 9.15
CA SER A 138 -4.24 4.62 9.12
C SER A 138 -3.88 3.41 9.96
N ALA A 139 -3.24 2.41 9.35
CA ALA A 139 -2.64 1.29 10.06
C ALA A 139 -1.15 1.56 10.28
N ASN A 140 -0.63 1.11 11.41
CA ASN A 140 0.81 1.04 11.62
C ASN A 140 1.27 -0.37 11.30
N VAL A 141 2.41 -0.48 10.64
CA VAL A 141 3.07 -1.75 10.39
C VAL A 141 4.46 -1.68 10.98
N ARG A 142 4.85 -2.72 11.71
CA ARG A 142 6.18 -2.87 12.28
C ARG A 142 6.78 -4.21 11.89
N TYR A 143 8.07 -4.19 11.64
CA TYR A 143 8.92 -5.33 11.31
C TYR A 143 9.99 -5.41 12.37
N VAL A 144 10.01 -6.51 13.12
CA VAL A 144 10.96 -6.73 14.21
C VAL A 144 11.89 -7.86 13.80
N GLY A 145 13.15 -7.52 13.56
CA GLY A 145 14.24 -8.49 13.39
C GLY A 145 15.02 -8.66 14.69
N GLN A 146 16.05 -9.50 14.68
CA GLN A 146 16.90 -9.72 15.87
C GLN A 146 17.61 -8.45 16.36
N HIS A 147 17.89 -7.51 15.45
CA HIS A 147 18.71 -6.33 15.72
C HIS A 147 18.07 -5.01 15.32
N TYR A 148 16.84 -5.03 14.80
CA TYR A 148 16.17 -3.84 14.32
C TYR A 148 14.67 -3.87 14.59
N VAL A 149 14.11 -2.68 14.73
CA VAL A 149 12.68 -2.44 14.61
C VAL A 149 12.52 -1.39 13.53
N ALA A 150 11.84 -1.77 12.45
CA ALA A 150 11.52 -0.87 11.37
C ALA A 150 10.00 -0.83 11.19
N GLY A 151 9.49 0.23 10.60
CA GLY A 151 8.06 0.35 10.42
C GLY A 151 7.71 1.66 9.78
N TYR A 152 6.48 1.74 9.32
CA TYR A 152 5.95 2.96 8.79
C TYR A 152 4.48 3.06 9.13
N ARG A 153 4.03 4.30 9.35
CA ARG A 153 2.63 4.59 9.44
C ARG A 153 2.10 4.76 8.03
N THR A 154 1.14 3.93 7.67
CA THR A 154 0.41 4.19 6.44
C THR A 154 -0.51 5.40 6.68
N GLY A 155 -0.17 6.54 6.09
CA GLY A 155 -1.22 7.38 5.54
C GLY A 155 -1.80 6.58 4.39
N LEU A 156 -2.72 5.64 4.69
CA LEU A 156 -3.15 4.62 3.74
C LEU A 156 -3.46 5.30 2.41
N PHE A 157 -2.77 4.86 1.35
CA PHE A 157 -3.11 5.23 -0.03
C PHE A 157 -4.38 4.52 -0.38
N VAL A 158 -5.45 5.00 0.22
CA VAL A 158 -6.78 4.59 -0.15
C VAL A 158 -7.18 5.56 -1.25
N ARG A 159 -6.51 5.40 -2.39
CA ARG A 159 -7.29 5.48 -3.61
C ARG A 159 -8.27 4.32 -3.46
N THR A 160 -9.54 4.66 -3.33
CA THR A 160 -10.66 3.72 -3.38
C THR A 160 -10.25 2.56 -4.26
N LEU A 161 -10.09 1.35 -3.69
CA LEU A 161 -9.85 0.16 -4.51
C LEU A 161 -11.09 -0.26 -5.33
N ASN A 162 -12.08 0.63 -5.34
CA ASN A 162 -13.27 0.62 -6.13
C ASN A 162 -13.59 2.09 -6.39
N PRO A 163 -13.13 2.72 -7.48
CA PRO A 163 -13.62 4.04 -7.80
C PRO A 163 -15.11 3.86 -8.13
N ALA A 164 -15.99 4.07 -7.16
CA ALA A 164 -17.41 4.25 -7.41
C ALA A 164 -17.69 5.43 -8.39
N GLN A 165 -16.62 6.14 -8.81
CA GLN A 165 -16.58 7.37 -9.58
C GLN A 165 -15.57 7.32 -10.76
N GLY A 166 -15.04 6.15 -11.16
CA GLY A 166 -14.23 6.02 -12.38
C GLY A 166 -12.98 6.92 -12.45
N SER A 167 -12.27 7.15 -11.34
CA SER A 167 -11.03 7.92 -11.37
C SER A 167 -9.99 7.19 -12.23
N ARG A 168 -9.74 7.69 -13.44
CA ARG A 168 -8.76 7.12 -14.38
C ARG A 168 -7.39 7.07 -13.72
N HIS A 169 -6.71 5.93 -13.83
CA HIS A 169 -5.31 5.82 -13.45
C HIS A 169 -4.45 6.60 -14.46
N PHE A 170 -4.02 7.82 -14.09
CA PHE A 170 -3.20 8.67 -14.96
C PHE A 170 -1.73 8.20 -15.08
N GLY A 171 -1.31 7.25 -14.24
CA GLY A 171 0.03 6.72 -14.17
C GLY A 171 0.61 6.78 -12.75
N PHE A 172 1.80 6.23 -12.61
CA PHE A 172 2.60 6.22 -11.40
C PHE A 172 3.95 6.86 -11.69
N THR A 173 4.39 7.74 -10.79
CA THR A 173 5.76 8.25 -10.72
C THR A 173 6.17 8.24 -9.26
N GLY A 174 6.99 7.28 -8.87
CA GLY A 174 7.60 7.19 -7.55
C GLY A 174 9.02 7.75 -7.57
N LEU A 175 9.39 8.49 -6.54
CA LEU A 175 10.75 8.97 -6.31
C LEU A 175 11.31 8.28 -5.07
N ASN A 176 12.48 7.64 -5.21
CA ASN A 176 13.33 7.21 -4.12
C ASN A 176 14.33 8.31 -3.80
N PRO A 177 14.11 9.09 -2.73
CA PRO A 177 15.06 10.12 -2.35
C PRO A 177 16.34 9.46 -1.81
N GLN A 178 17.47 9.83 -2.40
CA GLN A 178 18.82 9.55 -1.92
C GLN A 178 19.18 8.06 -1.77
N ILE A 179 19.52 7.43 -2.90
CA ILE A 179 20.28 6.19 -2.91
C ILE A 179 21.71 6.50 -2.50
N ARG A 180 22.25 5.70 -1.58
CA ARG A 180 23.69 5.64 -1.30
C ARG A 180 24.20 4.24 -1.56
N LEU A 181 25.12 4.09 -2.49
CA LEU A 181 25.86 2.86 -2.70
C LEU A 181 27.15 2.91 -1.87
N GLY A 182 27.04 2.54 -0.60
CA GLY A 182 28.18 2.26 0.27
C GLY A 182 28.29 0.76 0.49
N GLY A 183 29.50 0.20 0.52
CA GLY A 183 29.72 -1.26 0.58
C GLY A 183 29.06 -2.01 1.75
N ARG A 184 28.43 -1.32 2.71
CA ARG A 184 27.74 -1.89 3.88
C ARG A 184 26.22 -2.03 3.70
N GLU A 185 25.62 -1.26 2.80
CA GLU A 185 24.17 -1.14 2.64
C GLU A 185 23.72 -1.64 1.27
N VAL A 186 22.50 -2.17 1.20
CA VAL A 186 21.83 -2.62 -0.01
C VAL A 186 20.54 -1.81 -0.14
N PRO A 187 20.57 -0.69 -0.90
CA PRO A 187 19.36 0.04 -1.21
C PRO A 187 18.53 -0.75 -2.22
N GLY A 188 17.23 -0.80 -1.98
CA GLY A 188 16.26 -1.48 -2.80
C GLY A 188 14.95 -0.72 -2.91
N VAL A 189 14.16 -1.11 -3.90
CA VAL A 189 12.81 -0.62 -4.11
C VAL A 189 11.88 -1.82 -4.17
N LEU A 190 10.78 -1.72 -3.46
CA LEU A 190 9.67 -2.65 -3.50
C LEU A 190 8.47 -1.94 -4.13
N LEU A 191 8.02 -2.42 -5.27
CA LEU A 191 6.81 -1.95 -5.94
C LEU A 191 5.67 -2.94 -5.71
N ILE A 192 4.50 -2.44 -5.32
CA ILE A 192 3.31 -3.24 -5.06
C ILE A 192 2.24 -2.85 -6.08
N ASN A 193 1.79 -3.83 -6.87
CA ASN A 193 0.66 -3.70 -7.76
C ASN A 193 -0.64 -3.97 -6.99
N HIS A 194 -1.01 -3.05 -6.12
CA HIS A 194 -2.17 -3.19 -5.25
C HIS A 194 -3.51 -2.86 -5.95
N SER A 195 -3.59 -2.93 -7.30
CA SER A 195 -4.63 -2.35 -8.18
C SER A 195 -5.93 -1.95 -7.47
N SER A 196 -6.25 -0.67 -7.59
CA SER A 196 -7.43 -0.08 -6.96
C SER A 196 -8.70 -0.24 -7.77
N ASP A 197 -8.72 -1.12 -8.77
CA ASP A 197 -9.89 -1.35 -9.59
C ASP A 197 -9.78 -2.78 -10.15
N PRO A 198 -10.77 -3.66 -9.89
CA PRO A 198 -10.80 -5.02 -10.43
C PRO A 198 -10.73 -5.08 -11.96
N GLU A 199 -11.16 -4.03 -12.66
CA GLU A 199 -11.03 -3.93 -14.12
C GLU A 199 -9.57 -3.68 -14.57
N TYR A 200 -8.68 -3.36 -13.62
CA TYR A 200 -7.25 -3.16 -13.81
C TYR A 200 -6.41 -4.23 -13.09
N ASP A 201 -6.97 -5.43 -12.88
CA ASP A 201 -6.22 -6.63 -12.50
C ASP A 201 -5.32 -7.10 -13.65
N ARG A 202 -4.38 -6.24 -14.02
CA ARG A 202 -3.38 -6.48 -15.05
C ARG A 202 -1.99 -6.48 -14.47
N THR A 203 -1.14 -7.31 -15.05
CA THR A 203 0.30 -7.22 -14.85
C THR A 203 0.79 -5.86 -15.33
N VAL A 204 1.68 -5.24 -14.55
CA VAL A 204 2.34 -3.99 -14.90
C VAL A 204 3.83 -4.22 -15.12
N SER A 205 4.48 -3.39 -15.93
CA SER A 205 5.91 -3.48 -16.19
C SER A 205 6.54 -2.07 -16.10
N PRO A 206 6.86 -1.59 -14.89
CA PRO A 206 7.41 -0.25 -14.67
C PRO A 206 8.82 -0.11 -15.26
N VAL A 207 9.21 1.13 -15.53
CA VAL A 207 10.57 1.50 -15.93
C VAL A 207 11.18 2.38 -14.86
N SER A 208 12.44 2.11 -14.53
CA SER A 208 13.17 2.79 -13.48
C SER A 208 14.39 3.51 -14.05
N ARG A 209 14.63 4.72 -13.55
CA ARG A 209 15.79 5.56 -13.91
C ARG A 209 16.62 5.86 -12.68
N LEU A 210 17.88 5.48 -12.69
CA LEU A 210 18.85 5.88 -11.69
C LEU A 210 19.52 7.17 -12.16
N HIS A 211 19.19 8.28 -11.51
CA HIS A 211 19.73 9.60 -11.78
C HIS A 211 20.97 9.87 -10.93
N ARG A 212 22.07 10.23 -11.59
CA ARG A 212 23.22 10.88 -10.93
C ARG A 212 22.95 12.36 -10.72
N ASN A 213 22.31 12.99 -11.70
CA ASN A 213 21.78 14.36 -11.64
C ASN A 213 20.54 14.46 -12.54
N ARG A 214 20.07 15.70 -12.79
CA ARG A 214 18.86 15.94 -13.57
C ARG A 214 18.90 15.38 -15.00
N ASN A 215 20.07 15.36 -15.63
CA ASN A 215 20.21 15.07 -17.06
C ASN A 215 20.87 13.71 -17.33
N GLU A 216 21.59 13.15 -16.37
CA GLU A 216 22.34 11.91 -16.52
C GLU A 216 21.67 10.78 -15.73
N PHE A 217 21.27 9.73 -16.42
CA PHE A 217 20.63 8.57 -15.82
C PHE A 217 20.95 7.25 -16.54
N LEU A 218 20.91 6.16 -15.78
CA LEU A 218 20.74 4.82 -16.31
C LEU A 218 19.24 4.48 -16.32
N GLU A 219 18.76 3.79 -17.34
CA GLU A 219 17.38 3.33 -17.43
C GLU A 219 17.34 1.81 -17.55
N ALA A 220 16.43 1.17 -16.82
CA ALA A 220 16.22 -0.27 -16.85
C ALA A 220 14.74 -0.62 -16.65
N PRO A 221 14.26 -1.73 -17.24
CA PRO A 221 12.97 -2.29 -16.86
C PRO A 221 13.03 -2.77 -15.41
N PHE A 222 12.01 -2.44 -14.61
CA PHE A 222 11.95 -2.90 -13.23
C PHE A 222 11.59 -4.40 -13.14
N GLY A 223 10.78 -4.86 -14.11
CA GLY A 223 10.23 -6.20 -14.17
C GLY A 223 8.70 -6.21 -14.14
N SER A 224 8.11 -7.36 -14.47
CA SER A 224 6.67 -7.54 -14.49
C SER A 224 6.13 -7.85 -13.08
N ILE A 225 5.07 -7.15 -12.68
CA ILE A 225 4.43 -7.28 -11.37
C ILE A 225 2.98 -7.72 -11.59
N PRO A 226 2.60 -8.94 -11.18
CA PRO A 226 1.24 -9.43 -11.39
C PRO A 226 0.22 -8.63 -10.55
N PRO A 227 -1.07 -8.74 -10.88
CA PRO A 227 -2.14 -8.14 -10.07
C PRO A 227 -2.07 -8.59 -8.62
N HIS A 228 -2.20 -7.64 -7.69
CA HIS A 228 -2.07 -7.89 -6.25
C HIS A 228 -0.74 -8.51 -5.83
N GLY A 229 0.28 -8.44 -6.69
CA GLY A 229 1.63 -8.87 -6.43
C GLY A 229 2.55 -7.71 -6.07
N ALA A 230 3.80 -8.04 -5.80
CA ALA A 230 4.86 -7.08 -5.58
C ALA A 230 6.19 -7.62 -6.05
N LEU A 231 7.10 -6.72 -6.40
CA LEU A 231 8.45 -7.06 -6.83
C LEU A 231 9.44 -6.17 -6.10
N GLU A 232 10.41 -6.80 -5.46
CA GLU A 232 11.55 -6.13 -4.86
C GLU A 232 12.77 -6.27 -5.76
N ARG A 233 13.55 -5.19 -5.87
CA ARG A 233 14.84 -5.19 -6.54
C ARG A 233 15.83 -4.31 -5.79
N SER A 234 17.07 -4.78 -5.65
CA SER A 234 18.16 -3.90 -5.23
C SER A 234 18.55 -2.96 -6.37
N VAL A 235 19.16 -1.82 -6.04
CA VAL A 235 19.69 -0.89 -7.06
C VAL A 235 20.77 -1.56 -7.91
N ALA A 236 21.60 -2.42 -7.30
CA ALA A 236 22.66 -3.14 -8.01
C ALA A 236 22.09 -4.17 -9.00
N ASP A 237 20.98 -4.86 -8.65
CA ASP A 237 20.33 -5.82 -9.54
C ASP A 237 19.65 -5.13 -10.73
N LEU A 238 19.03 -3.96 -10.50
CA LEU A 238 18.41 -3.17 -11.57
C LEU A 238 19.44 -2.56 -12.52
N PHE A 239 20.60 -2.16 -11.98
CA PHE A 239 21.62 -1.43 -12.70
C PHE A 239 23.00 -2.01 -12.34
N PRO A 240 23.46 -3.06 -13.04
CA PRO A 240 24.74 -3.71 -12.73
C PRO A 240 25.96 -2.76 -12.69
N GLY A 241 25.91 -1.63 -13.42
CA GLY A 241 26.94 -0.58 -13.41
C GLY A 241 26.70 0.59 -12.43
N ALA A 242 25.75 0.48 -11.49
CA ALA A 242 25.34 1.60 -10.64
C ALA A 242 26.47 2.19 -9.79
N ALA A 243 27.36 1.34 -9.26
CA ALA A 243 28.46 1.78 -8.41
C ALA A 243 29.43 2.69 -9.17
N GLU A 244 29.82 2.29 -10.39
CA GLU A 244 30.67 3.10 -11.27
C GLU A 244 29.94 4.38 -11.70
N PHE A 245 28.67 4.25 -12.10
CA PHE A 245 27.86 5.38 -12.55
C PHE A 245 27.72 6.48 -11.48
N LEU A 246 27.53 6.11 -10.21
CA LEU A 246 27.39 7.02 -9.08
C LEU A 246 28.72 7.39 -8.40
N ALA A 247 29.86 6.81 -8.80
CA ALA A 247 31.16 7.12 -8.21
C ALA A 247 31.49 8.63 -8.23
N PRO A 248 31.19 9.40 -9.30
CA PRO A 248 31.46 10.84 -9.32
C PRO A 248 30.65 11.66 -8.32
N THR A 249 29.55 11.12 -7.80
CA THR A 249 28.72 11.75 -6.76
C THR A 249 28.94 11.10 -5.39
N GLY A 250 30.06 10.42 -5.18
CA GLY A 250 30.35 9.73 -3.92
C GLY A 250 29.40 8.58 -3.61
N GLY A 251 28.81 7.97 -4.64
CA GLY A 251 27.82 6.90 -4.51
C GLY A 251 26.38 7.37 -4.30
N HIS A 252 26.11 8.68 -4.41
CA HIS A 252 24.78 9.27 -4.21
C HIS A 252 23.98 9.39 -5.51
N GLY A 253 22.69 9.05 -5.46
CA GLY A 253 21.79 9.22 -6.60
C GLY A 253 20.31 9.24 -6.22
N TYR A 254 19.44 9.30 -7.23
CA TYR A 254 17.98 9.24 -7.06
C TYR A 254 17.39 8.21 -8.00
N LEU A 255 16.43 7.42 -7.54
CA LEU A 255 15.73 6.47 -8.41
C LEU A 255 14.30 6.95 -8.66
N VAL A 256 13.96 7.09 -9.94
CA VAL A 256 12.64 7.48 -10.39
C VAL A 256 12.02 6.31 -11.12
N THR A 257 10.89 5.82 -10.62
CA THR A 257 10.17 4.71 -11.26
C THR A 257 8.85 5.21 -11.81
N ARG A 258 8.56 4.86 -13.07
CA ARG A 258 7.35 5.29 -13.77
C ARG A 258 6.59 4.11 -14.33
N ASN A 259 5.26 4.24 -14.34
CA ASN A 259 4.39 3.31 -15.03
C ASN A 259 3.20 4.08 -15.63
N LYS A 260 2.92 3.90 -16.92
CA LYS A 260 1.80 4.57 -17.59
C LYS A 260 0.49 3.81 -17.34
N GLY A 261 -0.58 4.54 -17.05
CA GLY A 261 -1.93 3.96 -16.95
C GLY A 261 -2.21 3.07 -15.74
N ALA A 262 -1.26 2.88 -14.82
CA ALA A 262 -1.50 2.13 -13.58
C ALA A 262 -0.88 2.86 -12.38
N SER A 263 -1.48 2.65 -11.20
CA SER A 263 -0.96 3.17 -9.94
C SER A 263 -0.30 2.04 -9.14
N LEU A 264 0.84 2.34 -8.53
CA LEU A 264 1.58 1.42 -7.67
C LEU A 264 1.81 2.07 -6.31
N ALA A 265 2.01 1.24 -5.29
CA ALA A 265 2.68 1.67 -4.07
C ALA A 265 4.17 1.33 -4.20
N SER A 266 5.00 2.14 -3.56
CA SER A 266 6.44 1.98 -3.63
C SER A 266 7.04 2.26 -2.26
N LEU A 267 7.86 1.32 -1.82
CA LEU A 267 8.64 1.40 -0.59
C LEU A 267 10.12 1.35 -0.95
N HIS A 268 10.88 2.20 -0.27
CA HIS A 268 12.33 2.24 -0.34
C HIS A 268 12.86 1.47 0.84
N LEU A 269 13.78 0.57 0.57
CA LEU A 269 14.33 -0.35 1.55
C LEU A 269 15.83 -0.12 1.61
N ILE A 270 16.38 0.02 2.80
CA ILE A 270 17.82 0.01 3.02
C ILE A 270 18.08 -1.11 4.01
N ARG A 271 18.76 -2.16 3.57
CA ARG A 271 19.20 -3.25 4.44
C ARG A 271 20.70 -3.20 4.59
N SER A 272 21.22 -3.49 5.78
CA SER A 272 22.65 -3.79 5.90
C SER A 272 22.94 -5.17 5.29
N ARG A 273 24.14 -5.34 4.72
CA ARG A 273 24.56 -6.63 4.14
C ARG A 273 24.66 -7.76 5.18
N ASP A 274 24.87 -7.41 6.43
CA ASP A 274 24.91 -8.36 7.56
C ASP A 274 23.52 -8.65 8.16
N GLY A 275 22.44 -8.10 7.58
CA GLY A 275 21.06 -8.30 8.03
C GLY A 275 20.70 -7.66 9.37
N ARG A 276 21.62 -6.87 9.97
CA ARG A 276 21.41 -6.27 11.30
C ARG A 276 20.53 -5.02 11.29
N SER A 277 20.36 -4.36 10.15
CA SER A 277 19.52 -3.18 10.06
C SER A 277 18.62 -3.19 8.84
N MET A 278 17.44 -2.61 9.04
CA MET A 278 16.48 -2.34 7.99
C MET A 278 15.89 -0.94 8.22
N ALA A 279 15.85 -0.14 7.17
CA ALA A 279 15.09 1.09 7.12
C ALA A 279 14.08 1.02 5.98
N LEU A 280 12.89 1.58 6.21
CA LEU A 280 11.85 1.71 5.20
C LEU A 280 11.41 3.15 5.08
N ASP A 281 11.27 3.63 3.85
CA ASP A 281 10.58 4.88 3.55
C ASP A 281 9.49 4.64 2.50
N HIS A 282 8.36 5.30 2.66
CA HIS A 282 7.24 5.18 1.74
C HIS A 282 7.26 6.32 0.73
N SER A 283 7.57 6.04 -0.55
CA SER A 283 7.41 7.07 -1.60
C SER A 283 5.95 7.49 -1.78
N ARG A 284 5.71 8.80 -1.81
CA ARG A 284 4.46 9.33 -2.35
C ARG A 284 4.55 9.41 -3.89
N PRO A 285 3.48 9.09 -4.64
CA PRO A 285 3.43 9.43 -6.06
C PRO A 285 3.51 10.95 -6.23
N ALA A 286 4.30 11.43 -7.19
CA ALA A 286 4.52 12.86 -7.43
C ALA A 286 3.28 13.62 -7.94
N HIS A 287 2.26 12.90 -8.45
CA HIS A 287 0.99 13.51 -8.83
C HIS A 287 0.06 13.59 -7.62
N THR A 288 0.05 14.75 -6.95
CA THR A 288 -1.13 15.18 -6.21
C THR A 288 -2.31 15.24 -7.18
N ASN A 289 -3.44 14.61 -6.83
CA ASN A 289 -4.69 14.90 -7.54
C ASN A 289 -4.99 16.38 -7.29
N VAL A 290 -4.59 17.27 -8.20
CA VAL A 290 -5.11 18.63 -8.24
C VAL A 290 -6.55 18.47 -8.71
N VAL A 291 -7.48 18.44 -7.77
CA VAL A 291 -8.89 18.67 -8.09
C VAL A 291 -8.95 20.16 -8.45
N ALA A 292 -9.02 20.46 -9.74
CA ALA A 292 -9.41 21.79 -10.18
C ALA A 292 -10.87 21.98 -9.75
N TYR A 293 -11.08 22.84 -8.76
CA TYR A 293 -12.39 23.41 -8.50
C TYR A 293 -12.61 24.45 -9.61
N PHE A 294 -13.38 24.08 -10.63
CA PHE A 294 -14.00 25.04 -11.54
C PHE A 294 -15.38 25.39 -10.99
#